data_AF-A0A348TT03-F1
#
_entry.id   AF-A0A348TT03-F1
#
_cell.length_a   1.000
_cell.length_b   1.000
_cell.length_c   1.000
_cell.angle_alpha   90.00
_cell.angle_beta   90.00
_cell.angle_gamma   90.00
#
_symmetry.space_group_name_H-M   'P 1'
#
loop_
_entity.id
_entity.type
_entity.pdbx_description
1 polymer ?
#
loop_
_entity_poly.entity_id
_entity_poly.type
_entity_poly.pdbx_seq_one_letter_code
_entity_poly.pdbx_strand_id
1 'polypeptide(L)'
;MPFVFYDPNLNAEIVGNDRLVRAKIDNFDLKYEIFPVPGQFFSINPFYKKFENPIENTNVGGTGIRRFSYQNAKSAVIYGVELEARTSLSVLDSLLKTKRFSSFTLFSNVTLIRSKVDLSKTDDNSVVKERPLQGQSPYVFNAGVTYSNPDSKLDLTFAVNRIGRRIAFVDVEKFFLIWENPRTVLDFSVSKGIGKYLQAKMTIGDLLAQKLVFYQDRNDNGKYDSNDIVPFGFTRGYSINFGLTFTY
;
A
#
# COMPACT_ATOMS: atom_id res chain seq x y z
N MET A 1 5.44 20.73 -27.71
CA MET A 1 4.65 21.02 -26.49
C MET A 1 4.21 19.70 -25.89
N PRO A 2 4.27 19.53 -24.56
CA PRO A 2 3.82 18.30 -23.92
C PRO A 2 2.34 18.04 -24.20
N PHE A 3 1.98 16.79 -24.42
CA PHE A 3 0.59 16.37 -24.62
C PHE A 3 -0.21 16.55 -23.32
N VAL A 4 -1.46 17.01 -23.45
CA VAL A 4 -2.41 17.15 -22.35
C VAL A 4 -3.41 16.00 -22.44
N PHE A 5 -3.53 15.22 -21.37
CA PHE A 5 -4.47 14.10 -21.26
C PHE A 5 -5.49 14.39 -20.17
N TYR A 6 -6.77 14.07 -20.39
CA TYR A 6 -7.81 14.22 -19.37
C TYR A 6 -8.00 12.91 -18.60
N ASP A 7 -7.83 12.96 -17.27
CA ASP A 7 -8.11 11.83 -16.37
C ASP A 7 -9.52 11.96 -15.74
N PRO A 8 -10.49 11.11 -16.14
CA PRO A 8 -11.85 11.18 -15.63
C PRO A 8 -11.98 10.76 -14.16
N ASN A 9 -11.04 9.98 -13.62
CA ASN A 9 -11.09 9.58 -12.21
C ASN A 9 -10.66 10.71 -11.29
N LEU A 10 -9.68 11.51 -11.73
CA LEU A 10 -9.20 12.68 -11.00
C LEU A 10 -9.98 13.96 -11.31
N ASN A 11 -10.81 13.92 -12.37
CA ASN A 11 -11.46 15.11 -12.95
C ASN A 11 -10.42 16.22 -13.20
N ALA A 12 -9.31 15.84 -13.84
CA ALA A 12 -8.12 16.68 -13.97
C ALA A 12 -7.40 16.48 -15.31
N GLU A 13 -6.71 17.52 -15.76
CA GLU A 13 -5.77 17.46 -16.88
C GLU A 13 -4.39 17.02 -16.40
N ILE A 14 -3.73 16.12 -17.11
CA ILE A 14 -2.35 15.72 -16.89
C ILE A 14 -1.51 16.29 -18.04
N VAL A 15 -0.49 17.08 -17.69
CA VAL A 15 0.40 17.75 -18.63
C VAL A 15 1.83 17.27 -18.40
N GLY A 16 2.48 16.79 -19.46
CA GLY A 16 3.89 16.40 -19.39
C GLY A 16 4.82 17.58 -19.08
N ASN A 17 6.04 17.28 -18.66
CA ASN A 17 7.09 18.27 -18.45
C ASN A 17 8.34 17.85 -19.24
N ASP A 18 8.70 18.62 -20.27
CA ASP A 18 9.83 18.34 -21.15
C ASP A 18 11.19 18.68 -20.53
N ARG A 19 11.21 19.31 -19.35
CA ARG A 19 12.41 19.63 -18.57
C ARG A 19 12.78 18.55 -17.56
N LEU A 20 12.05 17.43 -17.53
CA LEU A 20 12.36 16.34 -16.62
C LEU A 20 13.72 15.75 -16.93
N VAL A 21 14.50 15.54 -15.86
CA VAL A 21 15.72 14.74 -15.92
C VAL A 21 15.45 13.35 -15.37
N ARG A 22 16.20 12.36 -15.85
CA ARG A 22 16.08 10.98 -15.38
C ARG A 22 16.36 10.89 -13.87
N ALA A 23 15.44 10.27 -13.15
CA ALA A 23 15.68 9.86 -11.76
C ALA A 23 16.67 8.68 -11.73
N LYS A 24 17.66 8.75 -10.84
CA LYS A 24 18.57 7.62 -10.53
C LYS A 24 18.33 7.16 -9.11
N ILE A 25 18.45 5.86 -8.88
CA ILE A 25 18.16 5.24 -7.58
C ILE A 25 19.27 4.24 -7.29
N ASP A 26 20.01 4.48 -6.21
CA ASP A 26 20.90 3.49 -5.62
C ASP A 26 20.10 2.73 -4.54
N ASN A 27 20.13 1.40 -4.60
CA ASN A 27 19.32 0.54 -3.74
C ASN A 27 20.22 -0.52 -3.08
N PHE A 28 20.14 -0.57 -1.75
CA PHE A 28 20.86 -1.52 -0.90
C PHE A 28 19.84 -2.23 -0.02
N ASP A 29 19.81 -3.56 -0.08
CA ASP A 29 18.87 -4.39 0.66
C ASP A 29 19.62 -5.62 1.18
N LEU A 30 19.28 -6.07 2.38
CA LEU A 30 19.84 -7.27 2.98
C LEU A 30 18.69 -8.13 3.48
N LYS A 31 18.57 -9.36 2.98
CA LYS A 31 17.55 -10.31 3.43
C LYS A 31 18.18 -11.40 4.29
N TYR A 32 17.64 -11.61 5.48
CA TYR A 32 17.89 -12.78 6.30
C TYR A 32 16.59 -13.56 6.48
N GLU A 33 16.61 -14.86 6.21
CA GLU A 33 15.44 -15.72 6.23
C GLU A 33 15.76 -17.05 6.88
N ILE A 34 14.88 -17.50 7.77
CA ILE A 34 14.96 -18.79 8.44
C ILE A 34 13.74 -19.65 8.12
N PHE A 35 13.95 -20.96 8.01
CA PHE A 35 12.92 -21.94 7.73
C PHE A 35 12.91 -23.01 8.84
N PRO A 36 12.23 -22.76 9.97
CA PRO A 36 12.28 -23.69 11.10
C PRO A 36 11.73 -25.08 10.77
N VAL A 37 10.67 -25.14 9.95
CA VAL A 37 10.07 -26.37 9.44
C VAL A 37 9.46 -26.13 8.04
N PRO A 38 9.19 -27.18 7.25
CA PRO A 38 8.59 -27.03 5.92
C PRO A 38 7.30 -26.19 5.94
N GLY A 39 7.22 -25.21 5.04
CA GLY A 39 6.06 -24.32 4.90
C GLY A 39 6.00 -23.17 5.92
N GLN A 40 6.98 -23.07 6.83
CA GLN A 40 7.12 -21.96 7.76
C GLN A 40 8.40 -21.17 7.48
N PHE A 41 8.32 -19.85 7.59
CA PHE A 41 9.49 -19.00 7.47
C PHE A 41 9.32 -17.70 8.25
N PHE A 42 10.45 -17.12 8.61
CA PHE A 42 10.54 -15.77 9.16
C PHE A 42 11.64 -15.04 8.41
N SER A 43 11.37 -13.83 7.95
CA SER A 43 12.34 -13.01 7.24
C SER A 43 12.41 -11.60 7.83
N ILE A 44 13.62 -11.04 7.79
CA ILE A 44 13.90 -9.63 8.08
C ILE A 44 14.71 -9.08 6.92
N ASN A 45 14.26 -7.93 6.40
CA ASN A 45 14.81 -7.32 5.21
C ASN A 45 14.97 -5.79 5.41
N PRO A 46 16.05 -5.32 6.06
CA PRO A 46 16.41 -3.91 6.04
C PRO A 46 16.78 -3.44 4.64
N PHE A 47 16.38 -2.21 4.31
CA PHE A 47 16.68 -1.60 3.03
C PHE A 47 17.01 -0.11 3.15
N TYR A 48 17.79 0.38 2.19
CA TYR A 48 18.17 1.78 2.02
C TYR A 48 18.16 2.13 0.54
N LYS A 49 17.55 3.26 0.19
CA LYS A 49 17.43 3.77 -1.17
C LYS A 49 17.79 5.24 -1.20
N LYS A 50 18.65 5.63 -2.14
CA LYS A 50 19.02 7.03 -2.39
C LYS A 50 18.62 7.42 -3.80
N PHE A 51 17.79 8.44 -3.91
CA PHE A 51 17.27 8.98 -5.15
C PHE A 51 18.02 10.26 -5.52
N GLU A 52 18.46 10.34 -6.75
CA GLU A 52 18.91 11.56 -7.41
C GLU A 52 17.81 12.01 -8.39
N ASN A 53 17.38 13.26 -8.28
CA ASN A 53 16.32 13.84 -9.11
C ASN A 53 15.01 13.02 -9.15
N PRO A 54 14.42 12.58 -8.01
CA PRO A 54 13.15 11.84 -8.03
C PRO A 54 12.04 12.66 -8.68
N ILE A 55 11.20 12.02 -9.50
CA ILE A 55 10.07 12.66 -10.19
C ILE A 55 8.81 12.48 -9.35
N GLU A 56 8.10 13.58 -9.08
CA GLU A 56 6.86 13.60 -8.30
C GLU A 56 5.72 14.27 -9.10
N ASN A 57 4.48 13.85 -8.83
CA ASN A 57 3.28 14.44 -9.39
C ASN A 57 2.94 15.74 -8.66
N THR A 58 2.86 16.82 -9.41
CA THR A 58 2.65 18.18 -8.91
C THR A 58 1.33 18.74 -9.43
N ASN A 59 0.50 19.30 -8.57
CA ASN A 59 -0.61 20.15 -9.00
C ASN A 59 -0.05 21.52 -9.41
N VAL A 60 -0.26 21.91 -10.67
CA VAL A 60 0.26 23.14 -11.28
C VAL A 60 -0.83 24.18 -11.52
N GLY A 61 -2.01 24.00 -10.92
CA GLY A 61 -3.10 24.95 -11.04
C GLY A 61 -3.80 24.93 -12.39
N GLY A 62 -5.04 25.42 -12.43
CA GLY A 62 -5.83 25.49 -13.66
C GLY A 62 -7.12 26.28 -13.47
N THR A 63 -7.54 26.99 -14.51
CA THR A 63 -8.81 27.74 -14.51
C THR A 63 -9.95 26.79 -14.85
N GLY A 64 -10.79 26.48 -13.86
CA GLY A 64 -11.97 25.61 -14.02
C GLY A 64 -11.71 24.12 -13.75
N ILE A 65 -10.60 23.55 -14.26
CA ILE A 65 -10.22 22.15 -14.05
C ILE A 65 -8.82 22.06 -13.40
N ARG A 66 -8.62 21.09 -12.50
CA ARG A 66 -7.30 20.86 -11.89
C ARG A 66 -6.33 20.36 -12.95
N ARG A 67 -5.06 20.77 -12.84
CA ARG A 67 -4.01 20.34 -13.74
C ARG A 67 -2.84 19.76 -12.96
N PHE A 68 -2.49 18.52 -13.26
CA PHE A 68 -1.33 17.84 -12.72
C PHE A 68 -0.20 17.83 -13.76
N SER A 69 1.03 17.90 -13.27
CA SER A 69 2.25 17.73 -14.04
C SER A 69 3.27 16.94 -13.22
N TYR A 70 4.53 16.97 -13.63
CA TYR A 70 5.62 16.22 -13.03
C TYR A 70 6.81 17.16 -12.80
N GLN A 71 7.49 17.01 -11.69
CA GLN A 71 8.70 17.78 -11.38
C GLN A 71 9.75 16.92 -10.69
N ASN A 72 11.03 17.16 -10.98
CA ASN A 72 12.12 16.58 -10.23
C ASN A 72 12.32 17.34 -8.90
N ALA A 73 12.32 16.64 -7.76
CA ALA A 73 12.91 17.17 -6.53
C ALA A 73 14.43 16.96 -6.55
N LYS A 74 15.18 17.51 -5.58
CA LYS A 74 16.66 17.44 -5.60
C LYS A 74 17.17 16.02 -5.35
N SER A 75 16.71 15.42 -4.26
CA SER A 75 17.08 14.07 -3.85
C SER A 75 16.05 13.53 -2.88
N ALA A 76 15.99 12.21 -2.73
CA ALA A 76 15.26 11.60 -1.64
C ALA A 76 16.05 10.45 -1.03
N VAL A 77 15.84 10.22 0.26
CA VAL A 77 16.35 9.04 0.96
C VAL A 77 15.15 8.27 1.49
N ILE A 78 15.14 6.96 1.27
CA ILE A 78 14.16 6.04 1.84
C ILE A 78 14.92 4.94 2.56
N TYR A 79 14.52 4.60 3.76
CA TYR A 79 15.04 3.42 4.45
C TYR A 79 13.96 2.80 5.30
N GLY A 80 14.15 1.54 5.64
CA GLY A 80 13.16 0.80 6.38
C GLY A 80 13.56 -0.62 6.66
N VAL A 81 12.60 -1.36 7.19
CA VAL A 81 12.71 -2.78 7.44
C VAL A 81 11.39 -3.44 7.06
N GLU A 82 11.50 -4.56 6.36
CA GLU A 82 10.40 -5.46 6.09
C GLU A 82 10.56 -6.72 6.96
N LEU A 83 9.45 -7.16 7.54
CA LEU A 83 9.34 -8.34 8.36
C LEU A 83 8.26 -9.22 7.75
N GLU A 84 8.59 -10.47 7.44
CA GLU A 84 7.62 -11.43 6.93
C GLU A 84 7.64 -12.68 7.80
N ALA A 85 6.46 -13.23 8.05
CA ALA A 85 6.31 -14.45 8.81
C ALA A 85 5.19 -15.30 8.23
N ARG A 86 5.44 -16.60 8.11
CA ARG A 86 4.42 -17.62 7.85
C ARG A 86 4.66 -18.76 8.82
N THR A 87 3.67 -19.08 9.63
CA THR A 87 3.78 -20.11 10.67
C THR A 87 2.52 -20.95 10.73
N SER A 88 2.67 -22.26 10.95
CA SER A 88 1.52 -23.09 11.35
C SER A 88 1.19 -22.79 12.81
N LEU A 89 -0.09 -22.80 13.16
CA LEU A 89 -0.52 -22.70 14.55
C LEU A 89 -0.42 -24.05 15.30
N SER A 90 0.13 -25.09 14.68
CA SER A 90 0.46 -26.36 15.35
C SER A 90 1.41 -26.21 16.56
N VAL A 91 2.14 -25.10 16.65
CA VAL A 91 2.93 -24.77 17.84
C VAL A 91 2.05 -24.60 19.08
N LEU A 92 0.84 -24.04 18.92
CA LEU A 92 -0.14 -23.89 20.01
C LEU A 92 -0.71 -25.24 20.45
N ASP A 93 -0.87 -26.19 19.53
CA ASP A 93 -1.30 -27.56 19.85
C ASP A 93 -0.31 -28.23 20.82
N SER A 94 0.99 -28.01 20.63
CA SER A 94 2.04 -28.54 21.51
C SER A 94 2.03 -27.88 22.89
N LEU A 95 1.81 -26.56 22.96
CA LEU A 95 1.74 -25.80 24.21
C LEU A 95 0.47 -26.08 25.02
N LEU A 96 -0.67 -26.20 24.34
CA LEU A 96 -2.00 -26.36 24.96
C LEU A 96 -2.44 -27.83 25.07
N LYS A 97 -1.63 -28.78 24.59
CA LYS A 97 -1.94 -30.22 24.50
C LYS A 97 -3.26 -30.50 23.77
N THR A 98 -3.47 -29.82 22.64
CA THR A 98 -4.66 -29.95 21.77
C THR A 98 -4.24 -30.38 20.36
N LYS A 99 -5.22 -30.59 19.47
CA LYS A 99 -4.99 -30.85 18.02
C LYS A 99 -5.93 -30.00 17.16
N ARG A 100 -6.21 -28.78 17.61
CA ARG A 100 -7.23 -27.91 17.02
C ARG A 100 -6.62 -26.90 16.05
N PHE A 101 -5.31 -26.66 16.12
CA PHE A 101 -4.65 -25.55 15.45
C PHE A 101 -3.77 -25.97 14.27
N SER A 102 -3.50 -27.27 14.09
CA SER A 102 -2.66 -27.80 13.01
C SER A 102 -3.14 -27.46 11.60
N SER A 103 -4.46 -27.29 11.41
CA SER A 103 -5.05 -26.88 10.13
C SER A 103 -4.96 -25.38 9.85
N PHE A 104 -4.44 -24.58 10.78
CA PHE A 104 -4.35 -23.13 10.65
C PHE A 104 -2.92 -22.70 10.35
N THR A 105 -2.79 -21.80 9.38
CA THR A 105 -1.55 -21.09 9.05
C THR A 105 -1.78 -19.61 9.22
N LEU A 106 -0.94 -18.96 10.02
CA LEU A 106 -0.87 -17.50 10.14
C LEU A 106 0.20 -17.00 9.16
N PHE A 107 -0.10 -15.92 8.46
CA PHE A 107 0.87 -15.19 7.66
C PHE A 107 0.79 -13.69 7.96
N SER A 108 1.92 -13.01 7.87
CA SER A 108 1.97 -11.56 7.98
C SER A 108 3.19 -11.01 7.26
N ASN A 109 3.02 -9.83 6.67
CA ASN A 109 4.07 -8.97 6.16
C ASN A 109 3.88 -7.57 6.78
N VAL A 110 4.96 -7.01 7.34
CA VAL A 110 4.97 -5.67 7.91
C VAL A 110 6.19 -4.95 7.39
N THR A 111 5.98 -3.81 6.74
CA THR A 111 7.06 -2.94 6.30
C THR A 111 6.97 -1.61 7.02
N LEU A 112 8.06 -1.18 7.65
CA LEU A 112 8.21 0.15 8.27
C LEU A 112 9.17 0.98 7.44
N ILE A 113 8.76 2.19 7.07
CA ILE A 113 9.43 2.99 6.05
C ILE A 113 9.54 4.43 6.53
N ARG A 114 10.74 5.00 6.39
CA ARG A 114 10.95 6.44 6.53
C ARG A 114 11.51 6.97 5.22
N SER A 115 10.86 8.02 4.71
CA SER A 115 11.30 8.73 3.51
C SER A 115 11.48 10.20 3.80
N LYS A 116 12.41 10.81 3.07
CA LYS A 116 12.75 12.22 3.19
C LYS A 116 13.16 12.76 1.83
N VAL A 117 12.41 13.71 1.32
CA VAL A 117 12.71 14.45 0.08
C VAL A 117 13.36 15.77 0.44
N ASP A 118 14.45 16.10 -0.24
CA ASP A 118 15.08 17.43 -0.21
C ASP A 118 14.45 18.29 -1.33
N LEU A 119 13.76 19.35 -0.93
CA LEU A 119 13.06 20.29 -1.83
C LEU A 119 13.86 21.56 -2.12
N SER A 120 15.13 21.66 -1.71
CA SER A 120 15.94 22.87 -1.91
C SER A 120 16.21 23.25 -3.37
N LYS A 121 15.91 22.38 -4.35
CA LYS A 121 15.94 22.75 -5.79
C LYS A 121 14.59 23.19 -6.34
N THR A 122 13.51 22.99 -5.59
CA THR A 122 12.15 23.12 -6.13
C THR A 122 11.65 24.57 -6.02
N ASP A 123 12.02 25.28 -4.96
CA ASP A 123 11.85 26.74 -4.79
C ASP A 123 12.68 27.23 -3.58
N ASP A 124 13.64 28.14 -3.79
CA ASP A 124 14.51 28.71 -2.74
C ASP A 124 13.72 29.49 -1.68
N ASN A 125 12.51 29.95 -2.00
CA ASN A 125 11.61 30.67 -1.09
C ASN A 125 10.61 29.75 -0.37
N SER A 126 10.64 28.44 -0.62
CA SER A 126 9.71 27.53 0.04
C SER A 126 9.99 27.41 1.53
N VAL A 127 8.94 27.56 2.33
CA VAL A 127 8.97 27.34 3.79
C VAL A 127 9.23 25.86 4.12
N VAL A 128 8.86 24.95 3.21
CA VAL A 128 8.99 23.49 3.40
C VAL A 128 10.24 23.00 2.69
N LYS A 129 11.32 22.79 3.47
CA LYS A 129 12.59 22.28 2.92
C LYS A 129 12.62 20.76 2.76
N GLU A 130 11.83 20.05 3.57
CA GLU A 130 11.87 18.60 3.64
C GLU A 130 10.49 18.02 3.96
N ARG A 131 10.15 16.88 3.36
CA ARG A 131 8.91 16.14 3.65
C ARG A 131 9.02 14.65 3.29
N PRO A 132 8.06 13.81 3.69
CA PRO A 132 7.94 12.45 3.15
C PRO A 132 7.80 12.44 1.63
N LEU A 133 8.26 11.36 1.00
CA LEU A 133 8.13 11.14 -0.44
C LEU A 133 6.66 10.94 -0.81
N GLN A 134 6.23 11.55 -1.91
CA GLN A 134 4.89 11.34 -2.43
C GLN A 134 4.63 9.85 -2.73
N GLY A 135 3.43 9.37 -2.39
CA GLY A 135 3.03 7.98 -2.60
C GLY A 135 3.61 6.99 -1.58
N GLN A 136 4.55 7.41 -0.72
CA GLN A 136 5.21 6.53 0.23
C GLN A 136 4.49 6.54 1.59
N SER A 137 3.88 5.41 1.95
CA SER A 137 3.34 5.20 3.29
C SER A 137 4.47 4.92 4.30
N PRO A 138 4.35 5.37 5.56
CA PRO A 138 5.33 5.10 6.62
C PRO A 138 5.27 3.65 7.13
N TYR A 139 4.17 2.96 6.86
CA TYR A 139 4.05 1.52 7.07
C TYR A 139 3.11 0.88 6.06
N VAL A 140 3.32 -0.41 5.83
CA VAL A 140 2.42 -1.32 5.12
C VAL A 140 2.26 -2.55 5.98
N PHE A 141 1.03 -3.02 6.13
CA PHE A 141 0.68 -4.18 6.95
C PHE A 141 -0.25 -5.10 6.16
N ASN A 142 0.13 -6.36 6.07
CA ASN A 142 -0.71 -7.47 5.65
C ASN A 142 -0.63 -8.55 6.72
N ALA A 143 -1.77 -9.13 7.07
CA ALA A 143 -1.82 -10.33 7.87
C ALA A 143 -3.03 -11.16 7.51
N GLY A 144 -3.00 -12.44 7.83
CA GLY A 144 -4.16 -13.27 7.66
C GLY A 144 -3.97 -14.66 8.23
N VAL A 145 -5.08 -15.38 8.27
CA VAL A 145 -5.13 -16.76 8.70
C VAL A 145 -5.80 -17.58 7.60
N THR A 146 -5.18 -18.71 7.29
CA THR A 146 -5.74 -19.72 6.41
C THR A 146 -6.04 -20.96 7.23
N TYR A 147 -7.27 -21.44 7.17
CA TYR A 147 -7.64 -22.79 7.56
C TYR A 147 -7.64 -23.68 6.32
N SER A 148 -6.94 -24.81 6.39
CA SER A 148 -6.89 -25.81 5.33
C SER A 148 -7.20 -27.19 5.87
N ASN A 149 -8.17 -27.87 5.26
CA ASN A 149 -8.53 -29.24 5.59
C ASN A 149 -8.54 -30.09 4.32
N PRO A 150 -7.48 -30.89 4.09
CA PRO A 150 -7.36 -31.75 2.91
C PRO A 150 -8.46 -32.80 2.78
N ASP A 151 -8.92 -33.40 3.88
CA ASP A 151 -9.95 -34.45 3.86
C ASP A 151 -11.28 -33.93 3.32
N SER A 152 -11.66 -32.75 3.79
CA SER A 152 -12.84 -32.05 3.30
C SER A 152 -12.57 -31.24 2.03
N LYS A 153 -11.32 -31.09 1.59
CA LYS A 153 -10.89 -30.20 0.50
C LYS A 153 -11.40 -28.75 0.67
N LEU A 154 -11.41 -28.26 1.90
CA LEU A 154 -11.90 -26.93 2.26
C LEU A 154 -10.74 -26.04 2.67
N ASP A 155 -10.63 -24.88 2.02
CA ASP A 155 -9.73 -23.81 2.39
C ASP A 155 -10.53 -22.55 2.70
N LEU A 156 -10.25 -21.92 3.84
CA LEU A 156 -10.81 -20.64 4.24
C LEU A 156 -9.65 -19.69 4.50
N THR A 157 -9.70 -18.47 3.99
CA THR A 157 -8.70 -17.45 4.29
C THR A 157 -9.37 -16.14 4.67
N PHE A 158 -8.92 -15.58 5.79
CA PHE A 158 -9.23 -14.21 6.19
C PHE A 158 -7.94 -13.41 6.14
N ALA A 159 -7.97 -12.26 5.47
CA ALA A 159 -6.83 -11.37 5.37
C ALA A 159 -7.23 -9.93 5.73
N VAL A 160 -6.28 -9.22 6.33
CA VAL A 160 -6.36 -7.80 6.66
C VAL A 160 -5.18 -7.09 6.03
N ASN A 161 -5.47 -5.98 5.37
CA ASN A 161 -4.50 -5.12 4.72
C ASN A 161 -4.68 -3.69 5.24
N ARG A 162 -3.57 -3.00 5.53
CA ARG A 162 -3.60 -1.58 5.87
C ARG A 162 -2.32 -0.89 5.41
N ILE A 163 -2.48 0.26 4.77
CA ILE A 163 -1.38 1.16 4.44
C ILE A 163 -1.47 2.42 5.30
N GLY A 164 -0.32 2.92 5.76
CA GLY A 164 -0.23 4.18 6.49
C GLY A 164 -0.56 5.38 5.60
N ARG A 165 -0.80 6.54 6.24
CA ARG A 165 -1.16 7.76 5.53
C ARG A 165 -0.02 8.16 4.61
N ARG A 166 -0.32 8.71 3.44
CA ARG A 166 0.70 9.12 2.47
C ARG A 166 0.27 10.37 1.74
N ILE A 167 1.23 11.11 1.22
CA ILE A 167 0.95 12.24 0.35
C ILE A 167 0.48 11.66 -0.98
N ALA A 168 -0.77 11.94 -1.35
CA ALA A 168 -1.31 11.59 -2.65
C ALA A 168 -0.88 12.62 -3.71
N PHE A 169 -0.98 13.91 -3.37
CA PHE A 169 -0.67 15.01 -4.28
C PHE A 169 0.09 16.13 -3.57
N VAL A 170 1.03 16.73 -4.29
CA VAL A 170 1.79 17.90 -3.86
C VAL A 170 1.29 19.10 -4.67
N ASP A 171 0.80 20.14 -4.01
CA ASP A 171 0.39 21.39 -4.66
C ASP A 171 1.54 22.39 -4.65
N VAL A 172 2.01 22.78 -5.84
CA VAL A 172 3.22 23.62 -5.98
C VAL A 172 2.86 25.10 -5.93
N GLU A 173 1.66 25.49 -6.37
CA GLU A 173 1.23 26.89 -6.32
C GLU A 173 0.84 27.33 -4.91
N LYS A 174 0.23 26.42 -4.14
CA LYS A 174 -0.32 26.74 -2.82
C LYS A 174 0.44 26.11 -1.65
N PHE A 175 1.48 25.32 -1.94
CA PHE A 175 2.29 24.60 -0.94
C PHE A 175 1.50 23.71 0.03
N PHE A 176 0.30 23.26 -0.35
CA PHE A 176 -0.50 22.34 0.47
C PHE A 176 -0.27 20.89 0.04
N LEU A 177 -0.31 19.98 1.01
CA LEU A 177 -0.22 18.54 0.80
C LEU A 177 -1.62 17.93 0.87
N ILE A 178 -1.96 17.10 -0.12
CA ILE A 178 -3.17 16.28 -0.06
C ILE A 178 -2.76 14.88 0.41
N TRP A 179 -3.25 14.49 1.57
CA TRP A 179 -3.00 13.20 2.20
C TRP A 179 -4.09 12.20 1.85
N GLU A 180 -3.71 10.95 1.58
CA GLU A 180 -4.62 9.81 1.55
C GLU A 180 -4.75 9.24 2.97
N ASN A 181 -5.98 9.20 3.48
CA ASN A 181 -6.27 8.63 4.78
C ASN A 181 -6.12 7.09 4.74
N PRO A 182 -5.48 6.47 5.76
CA PRO A 182 -5.39 5.02 5.88
C PRO A 182 -6.75 4.35 5.80
N ARG A 183 -6.79 3.22 5.10
CA ARG A 183 -7.93 2.31 5.13
C ARG A 183 -7.49 0.92 5.52
N THR A 184 -8.35 0.26 6.28
CA THR A 184 -8.27 -1.18 6.54
C THR A 184 -9.14 -1.89 5.53
N VAL A 185 -8.55 -2.82 4.78
CA VAL A 185 -9.24 -3.68 3.82
C VAL A 185 -9.26 -5.08 4.42
N LEU A 186 -10.45 -5.66 4.53
CA LEU A 186 -10.65 -7.04 4.98
C LEU A 186 -11.11 -7.87 3.79
N ASP A 187 -10.44 -8.99 3.56
CA ASP A 187 -10.76 -9.91 2.48
C ASP A 187 -11.06 -11.29 3.07
N PHE A 188 -12.06 -11.95 2.51
CA PHE A 188 -12.41 -13.33 2.84
C PHE A 188 -12.42 -14.17 1.58
N SER A 189 -11.87 -15.37 1.63
CA SER A 189 -12.03 -16.35 0.56
C SER A 189 -12.34 -17.73 1.10
N VAL A 190 -13.16 -18.46 0.36
CA VAL A 190 -13.46 -19.87 0.57
C VAL A 190 -13.19 -20.61 -0.73
N SER A 191 -12.50 -21.74 -0.64
CA SER A 191 -12.34 -22.68 -1.73
C SER A 191 -12.73 -24.08 -1.29
N LYS A 192 -13.42 -24.80 -2.17
CA LYS A 192 -13.91 -26.15 -1.92
C LYS A 192 -13.64 -27.03 -3.13
N GLY A 193 -12.91 -28.13 -2.93
CA GLY A 193 -12.81 -29.21 -3.90
C GLY A 193 -14.13 -30.01 -3.97
N ILE A 194 -14.59 -30.27 -5.19
CA ILE A 194 -15.80 -31.04 -5.49
C ILE A 194 -15.39 -32.25 -6.34
N GLY A 195 -15.54 -33.45 -5.79
CA GLY A 195 -15.07 -34.66 -6.44
C GLY A 195 -13.55 -34.66 -6.64
N LYS A 196 -13.06 -35.24 -7.74
CA LYS A 196 -11.61 -35.34 -8.03
C LYS A 196 -11.06 -34.17 -8.84
N TYR A 197 -11.89 -33.55 -9.66
CA TYR A 197 -11.43 -32.69 -10.75
C TYR A 197 -11.88 -31.23 -10.63
N LEU A 198 -12.87 -30.92 -9.78
CA LEU A 198 -13.43 -29.57 -9.69
C LEU A 198 -13.00 -28.88 -8.39
N GLN A 199 -12.76 -27.58 -8.48
CA GLN A 199 -12.58 -26.69 -7.34
C GLN A 199 -13.42 -25.43 -7.57
N ALA A 200 -14.31 -25.13 -6.63
CA ALA A 200 -15.02 -23.86 -6.57
C ALA A 200 -14.30 -22.90 -5.61
N LYS A 201 -14.27 -21.62 -5.94
CA LYS A 201 -13.72 -20.57 -5.09
C LYS A 201 -14.63 -19.34 -5.11
N MET A 202 -14.84 -18.75 -3.95
CA MET A 202 -15.48 -17.45 -3.80
C MET A 202 -14.54 -16.55 -2.99
N THR A 203 -14.41 -15.29 -3.40
CA THR A 203 -13.64 -14.26 -2.70
C THR A 203 -14.49 -13.02 -2.54
N ILE A 204 -14.62 -12.53 -1.31
CA ILE A 204 -15.24 -11.26 -0.96
C ILE A 204 -14.11 -10.31 -0.58
N GLY A 205 -13.87 -9.30 -1.42
CA GLY A 205 -12.83 -8.30 -1.20
C GLY A 205 -13.38 -6.99 -0.64
N ASP A 206 -12.61 -6.31 0.21
CA ASP A 206 -12.96 -5.05 0.88
C ASP A 206 -14.31 -5.10 1.62
N LEU A 207 -14.46 -6.09 2.51
CA LEU A 207 -15.66 -6.32 3.35
C LEU A 207 -16.11 -5.09 4.14
N LEU A 208 -15.16 -4.21 4.52
CA LEU A 208 -15.48 -2.99 5.27
C LEU A 208 -15.98 -1.85 4.37
N ALA A 209 -15.71 -1.92 3.06
CA ALA A 209 -16.04 -0.89 2.08
C ALA A 209 -15.73 0.54 2.57
N GLN A 210 -14.57 0.72 3.21
CA GLN A 210 -14.23 2.00 3.84
C GLN A 210 -14.11 3.11 2.80
N LYS A 211 -14.71 4.27 3.09
CA LYS A 211 -14.59 5.46 2.24
C LYS A 211 -13.12 5.85 2.11
N LEU A 212 -12.65 6.03 0.88
CA LEU A 212 -11.35 6.63 0.60
C LEU A 212 -11.46 8.13 0.73
N VAL A 213 -10.61 8.71 1.58
CA VAL A 213 -10.64 10.13 1.94
C VAL A 213 -9.30 10.74 1.60
N PHE A 214 -9.34 11.79 0.79
CA PHE A 214 -8.19 12.65 0.52
C PHE A 214 -8.42 13.97 1.25
N TYR A 215 -7.45 14.40 2.05
CA TYR A 215 -7.64 15.52 2.98
C TYR A 215 -6.39 16.41 3.07
N GLN A 216 -6.57 17.63 3.53
CA GLN A 216 -5.49 18.54 3.90
C GLN A 216 -5.43 18.64 5.42
N ASP A 217 -4.32 18.18 5.99
CA ASP A 217 -4.03 18.22 7.43
C ASP A 217 -3.74 19.68 7.84
N ARG A 218 -4.76 20.38 8.38
CA ARG A 218 -4.66 21.83 8.64
C ARG A 218 -3.92 22.16 9.94
N ASN A 219 -3.88 21.22 10.87
CA ASN A 219 -3.24 21.37 12.17
C ASN A 219 -1.89 20.63 12.27
N ASP A 220 -1.45 20.02 11.16
CA ASP A 220 -0.20 19.26 10.99
C ASP A 220 0.00 18.17 12.06
N ASN A 221 -1.09 17.55 12.48
CA ASN A 221 -1.08 16.70 13.68
C ASN A 221 -0.86 15.21 13.41
N GLY A 222 -0.74 14.79 12.15
CA GLY A 222 -0.48 13.38 11.88
C GLY A 222 -1.68 12.55 11.46
N LYS A 223 -2.91 13.09 11.47
CA LYS A 223 -4.14 12.30 11.30
C LYS A 223 -5.22 13.09 10.55
N TYR A 224 -6.30 12.40 10.21
CA TYR A 224 -7.49 13.01 9.62
C TYR A 224 -8.45 13.40 10.74
N ASP A 225 -8.85 14.68 10.80
CA ASP A 225 -9.82 15.22 11.74
C ASP A 225 -11.05 15.82 11.04
N SER A 226 -12.11 16.07 11.81
CA SER A 226 -13.36 16.68 11.30
C SER A 226 -13.18 18.10 10.74
N ASN A 227 -12.13 18.81 11.18
CA ASN A 227 -11.86 20.20 10.80
C ASN A 227 -10.95 20.31 9.56
N ASP A 228 -10.46 19.18 9.06
CA ASP A 228 -9.64 19.13 7.85
C ASP A 228 -10.48 19.36 6.60
N ILE A 229 -9.86 19.95 5.59
CA ILE A 229 -10.49 20.09 4.28
C ILE A 229 -10.41 18.74 3.59
N VAL A 230 -11.52 18.29 2.99
CA VAL A 230 -11.58 17.05 2.21
C VAL A 230 -11.81 17.42 0.74
N PRO A 231 -10.74 17.57 -0.07
CA PRO A 231 -10.90 17.95 -1.47
C PRO A 231 -11.69 16.94 -2.30
N PHE A 232 -11.63 15.64 -1.97
CA PHE A 232 -12.40 14.57 -2.59
C PHE A 232 -12.33 13.27 -1.78
N GLY A 233 -13.31 12.40 -2.00
CA GLY A 233 -13.33 11.06 -1.44
C GLY A 233 -14.46 10.24 -2.03
N PHE A 234 -14.26 8.93 -2.12
CA PHE A 234 -15.20 8.03 -2.78
C PHE A 234 -15.15 6.64 -2.15
N THR A 235 -16.21 5.86 -2.32
CA THR A 235 -16.31 4.48 -1.84
C THR A 235 -16.22 3.55 -3.03
N ARG A 236 -15.22 2.65 -3.05
CA ARG A 236 -15.09 1.64 -4.11
C ARG A 236 -16.08 0.47 -3.97
N GLY A 237 -16.65 0.28 -2.78
CA GLY A 237 -17.53 -0.84 -2.45
C GLY A 237 -16.76 -2.13 -2.18
N TYR A 238 -17.48 -3.18 -1.80
CA TYR A 238 -16.93 -4.53 -1.74
C TYR A 238 -16.99 -5.19 -3.12
N SER A 239 -16.15 -6.21 -3.33
CA SER A 239 -16.17 -7.02 -4.55
C SER A 239 -16.50 -8.47 -4.22
N ILE A 240 -17.21 -9.17 -5.10
CA ILE A 240 -17.45 -10.61 -4.98
C ILE A 240 -17.01 -11.27 -6.27
N ASN A 241 -16.09 -12.22 -6.15
CA ASN A 241 -15.53 -12.97 -7.27
C ASN A 241 -15.80 -14.45 -7.09
N PHE A 242 -16.29 -15.11 -8.13
CA PHE A 242 -16.49 -16.56 -8.19
C PHE A 242 -15.56 -17.16 -9.23
N GLY A 243 -14.99 -18.32 -8.94
CA GLY A 243 -14.14 -19.07 -9.86
C GLY A 243 -14.40 -20.56 -9.77
N LEU A 244 -14.36 -21.23 -10.92
CA LEU A 244 -14.42 -22.68 -11.02
C LEU A 244 -13.19 -23.16 -11.80
N THR A 245 -12.43 -24.08 -11.22
CA THR A 245 -11.25 -24.69 -11.85
C THR A 245 -11.51 -26.17 -12.07
N PHE A 246 -11.16 -26.66 -13.26
CA PHE A 246 -11.19 -28.08 -13.62
C PHE A 246 -9.77 -28.56 -13.90
N THR A 247 -9.34 -29.64 -13.26
CA THR A 247 -8.01 -30.27 -13.46
C THR A 247 -8.21 -31.69 -13.97
N TYR A 248 -7.51 -32.07 -15.05
CA TYR A 248 -7.56 -33.39 -15.68
C TYR A 248 -6.19 -34.08 -15.64
#